data_AF-A0A1L8CVN3-F1
#
_entry.id   AF-A0A1L8CVN3-F1
#
_cell.length_a   1.000
_cell.length_b   1.000
_cell.length_c   1.000
_cell.angle_alpha   90.00
_cell.angle_beta   90.00
_cell.angle_gamma   90.00
#
_symmetry.space_group_name_H-M   'P 1'
#
loop_
_entity.id
_entity.type
_entity.pdbx_description
1 polymer ?
#
loop_
_entity_poly.entity_id
_entity_poly.type
_entity_poly.pdbx_seq_one_letter_code
_entity_poly.pdbx_strand_id
1 'polypeptide(L)'
;MFKNEKGYILFTVLVIGIIFAVLATGLFSLSLNEKKISSINLGKEEAYYCAEAGLKLAVYSLEKGPDRFLQAKNLTLDELSGLPVGNGKIEKVTSEIIDSVPGSTYTLLLKSTGLAGNGAKKTLQAKLSINFGVNLNNFALYLNTAQANLNFNKKADVTGNLVVPGDITLESDDIKGAVYGRNVTVQRGQGNNVTITKIIYFGNPPIIDNRLNIPAEKINSSYPVLNFNLDDSYLRALPNVEIISDDEFTLSSSYNGKIVYIIPSDPNAEVKLKCSWWDLFIYDGNYVIISPNPIKLDTVFYKAWWNDSHLTIISTNGDIKLELEQNIWYWIIVFWNDLIRLFGSEINLLRIDANLIAANGNLRYHDNSGKLEVKGAVIAKDVTKGVSDQNVKARITYDPNNNLTNILQPFIKNGTDIKILEWKELYPVY
;
A
#
# COMPACT_ATOMS: atom_id res chain seq x y z
N MET A 1 61.85 62.17 50.56
CA MET A 1 62.23 62.53 49.18
C MET A 1 63.41 61.64 48.79
N PHE A 2 63.17 60.57 48.03
CA PHE A 2 64.16 59.50 47.81
C PHE A 2 65.37 60.00 47.01
N LYS A 3 66.48 60.32 47.69
CA LYS A 3 67.80 60.62 47.08
C LYS A 3 68.61 59.33 46.82
N ASN A 4 67.98 58.30 46.26
CA ASN A 4 68.68 57.07 45.90
C ASN A 4 68.11 56.51 44.60
N GLU A 5 68.50 57.14 43.47
CA GLU A 5 68.00 56.85 42.12
C GLU A 5 68.08 55.37 41.74
N LYS A 6 69.11 54.66 42.24
CA LYS A 6 69.28 53.21 42.01
C LYS A 6 68.19 52.35 42.64
N GLY A 7 67.70 52.72 43.83
CA GLY A 7 66.63 51.99 44.53
C GLY A 7 65.26 52.18 43.88
N TYR A 8 65.01 53.37 43.34
CA TYR A 8 63.78 53.66 42.61
C TYR A 8 63.70 52.89 41.28
N ILE A 9 64.83 52.78 40.56
CA ILE A 9 64.91 51.98 39.33
C ILE A 9 64.61 50.50 39.62
N LEU A 10 65.23 49.94 40.67
CA LEU A 10 65.00 48.54 41.07
C LEU A 10 63.53 48.28 41.44
N PHE A 11 62.92 49.18 42.21
CA PHE A 11 61.50 49.09 42.57
C PHE A 11 60.59 49.17 41.35
N THR A 12 60.89 50.07 40.41
CA THR A 12 60.12 50.23 39.17
C THR A 12 60.19 48.97 38.30
N VAL A 13 61.37 48.37 38.14
CA VAL A 13 61.54 47.10 37.41
C VAL A 13 60.76 45.97 38.09
N LEU A 14 60.77 45.92 39.43
CA LEU A 14 60.02 44.92 40.19
C LEU A 14 58.50 45.06 39.98
N VAL A 15 57.97 46.28 40.10
CA VAL A 15 56.55 46.56 39.88
C VAL A 15 56.14 46.24 38.44
N ILE A 16 56.93 46.65 37.46
CA ILE A 16 56.70 46.31 36.04
C ILE A 16 56.72 44.79 35.84
N GLY A 17 57.67 44.08 36.46
CA GLY A 17 57.75 42.62 36.41
C GLY A 17 56.52 41.94 36.98
N ILE A 18 55.99 42.43 38.11
CA ILE A 18 54.75 41.91 38.71
C ILE A 18 53.55 42.16 37.78
N ILE A 19 53.45 43.35 37.18
CA ILE A 19 52.37 43.67 36.23
C ILE A 19 52.41 42.72 35.04
N PHE A 20 53.59 42.48 34.46
CA PHE A 20 53.74 41.52 33.34
C PHE A 20 53.42 40.08 33.76
N ALA A 21 53.80 39.66 34.97
CA ALA A 21 53.48 38.32 35.47
C ALA A 21 51.96 38.12 35.65
N VAL A 22 51.25 39.12 36.17
CA VAL A 22 49.78 39.10 36.30
C VAL A 22 49.11 39.08 34.92
N LEU A 23 49.57 39.91 33.99
CA LEU A 23 49.09 39.92 32.60
C LEU A 23 49.32 38.57 31.89
N ALA A 24 50.53 38.01 32.01
CA ALA A 24 50.86 36.71 31.43
C ALA A 24 49.97 35.59 31.98
N THR A 25 49.72 35.59 33.29
CA THR A 25 48.84 34.62 33.94
C THR A 25 47.38 34.80 33.49
N GLY A 26 46.92 36.05 33.35
CA GLY A 26 45.59 36.36 32.82
C GLY A 26 45.39 35.86 31.39
N LEU A 27 46.35 36.13 30.50
CA LEU A 27 46.33 35.67 29.11
C LEU A 27 46.37 34.14 29.00
N PHE A 28 47.19 33.48 29.83
CA PHE A 28 47.26 32.01 29.85
C PHE A 28 45.94 31.38 30.32
N SER A 29 45.29 31.97 31.33
CA SER A 29 43.97 31.53 31.80
C SER A 29 42.89 31.68 30.73
N LEU A 30 42.89 32.81 30.00
CA LEU A 30 41.96 33.02 28.86
C LEU A 30 42.20 31.98 27.76
N SER A 31 43.45 31.73 27.37
CA SER A 31 43.79 30.73 26.35
C SER A 31 43.39 29.30 26.75
N LEU A 32 43.58 28.92 28.02
CA LEU A 32 43.12 27.62 28.52
C LEU A 32 41.59 27.51 28.53
N ASN A 33 40.88 28.59 28.84
CA ASN A 33 39.42 28.62 28.79
C ASN A 33 38.90 28.55 27.35
N GLU A 34 39.50 29.28 26.41
CA GLU A 34 39.17 29.20 24.98
C GLU A 34 39.39 27.77 24.45
N LYS A 35 40.50 27.12 24.81
CA LYS A 35 40.76 25.72 24.45
C LYS A 35 39.69 24.77 25.00
N LYS A 36 39.26 24.96 26.25
CA LYS A 36 38.18 24.16 26.85
C LYS A 36 36.84 24.38 26.12
N ILE A 37 36.47 25.63 25.87
CA ILE A 37 35.24 25.98 25.16
C ILE A 37 35.26 25.42 23.74
N SER A 38 36.39 25.55 23.05
CA SER A 38 36.59 25.00 21.70
C SER A 38 36.44 23.48 21.68
N SER A 39 37.06 22.75 22.61
CA SER A 39 36.94 21.30 22.71
C SER A 39 35.50 20.84 23.03
N ILE A 40 34.78 21.58 23.88
CA ILE A 40 33.36 21.31 24.17
C ILE A 40 32.51 21.53 22.91
N ASN A 41 32.74 22.61 22.18
CA ASN A 41 31.99 22.90 20.95
C ASN A 41 32.27 21.87 19.86
N LEU A 42 33.53 21.48 19.67
CA LEU A 42 33.89 20.40 18.75
C LEU A 42 33.18 19.09 19.11
N GLY A 43 33.20 18.69 20.38
CA GLY A 43 32.50 17.47 20.82
C GLY A 43 30.99 17.53 20.60
N LYS A 44 30.36 18.69 20.77
CA LYS A 44 28.93 18.86 20.47
C LYS A 44 28.65 18.66 18.98
N GLU A 45 29.51 19.21 18.12
CA GLU A 45 29.37 19.09 16.68
C GLU A 45 29.60 17.63 16.21
N GLU A 46 30.64 16.98 16.73
CA GLU A 46 30.89 15.55 16.50
C GLU A 46 29.70 14.68 16.93
N ALA A 47 29.14 14.93 18.13
CA ALA A 47 27.99 14.20 18.63
C ALA A 47 26.74 14.42 17.75
N TYR A 48 26.56 15.64 17.23
CA TYR A 48 25.49 15.95 16.28
C TYR A 48 25.63 15.15 14.99
N TYR A 49 26.82 15.12 14.38
CA TYR A 49 27.06 14.33 13.16
C TYR A 49 26.86 12.84 13.38
N CYS A 50 27.26 12.31 14.55
CA CYS A 50 26.99 10.92 14.92
C CYS A 50 25.48 10.64 15.00
N ALA A 51 24.73 11.54 15.63
CA ALA A 51 23.27 11.40 15.72
C ALA A 51 22.61 11.48 14.34
N GLU A 52 23.04 12.40 13.48
CA GLU A 52 22.53 12.57 12.12
C GLU A 52 22.79 11.33 11.25
N ALA A 53 23.98 10.76 11.34
CA ALA A 53 24.34 9.51 10.65
C ALA A 53 23.41 8.37 11.06
N GLY A 54 23.10 8.23 12.36
CA GLY A 54 22.16 7.22 12.84
C GLY A 54 20.73 7.41 12.31
N LEU A 55 20.24 8.65 12.17
CA LEU A 55 18.95 8.91 11.54
C LEU A 55 18.96 8.55 10.05
N LYS A 56 20.00 8.96 9.31
CA LYS A 56 20.13 8.63 7.88
C LYS A 56 20.17 7.13 7.62
N LEU A 57 20.92 6.39 8.43
CA LEU A 57 20.98 4.93 8.34
C LEU A 57 19.64 4.28 8.70
N ALA A 58 18.92 4.80 9.68
CA ALA A 58 17.58 4.28 10.02
C ALA A 58 16.56 4.54 8.92
N VAL A 59 16.59 5.71 8.28
CA VAL A 59 15.75 5.99 7.09
C VAL A 59 16.10 5.01 5.96
N TYR A 60 17.38 4.77 5.70
CA TYR A 60 17.80 3.80 4.69
C TYR A 60 17.36 2.35 5.01
N SER A 61 17.49 1.92 6.27
CA SER A 61 17.00 0.60 6.71
C SER A 61 15.49 0.47 6.55
N LEU A 62 14.77 1.56 6.78
CA LEU A 62 13.32 1.65 6.63
C LEU A 62 12.89 1.58 5.14
N GLU A 63 13.66 2.20 4.23
CA GLU A 63 13.45 2.05 2.78
C GLU A 63 13.65 0.61 2.31
N LYS A 64 14.65 -0.08 2.87
CA LYS A 64 14.98 -1.48 2.50
C LYS A 64 14.09 -2.53 3.14
N GLY A 65 13.58 -2.28 4.33
CA GLY A 65 12.91 -3.27 5.17
C GLY A 65 11.79 -2.65 6.02
N PRO A 66 10.73 -2.13 5.38
CA PRO A 66 9.65 -1.39 6.05
C PRO A 66 8.94 -2.20 7.15
N ASP A 67 8.70 -3.48 6.90
CA ASP A 67 7.89 -4.35 7.76
C ASP A 67 8.43 -4.46 9.18
N ARG A 68 9.77 -4.39 9.34
CA ARG A 68 10.42 -4.48 10.64
C ARG A 68 10.02 -3.34 11.57
N PHE A 69 9.77 -2.15 11.03
CA PHE A 69 9.35 -0.97 11.78
C PHE A 69 7.87 -1.02 12.20
N LEU A 70 7.08 -1.89 11.57
CA LEU A 70 5.66 -2.06 11.82
C LEU A 70 5.34 -3.13 12.87
N GLN A 71 6.28 -4.04 13.15
CA GLN A 71 6.06 -5.15 14.06
C GLN A 71 5.98 -4.75 15.54
N ALA A 72 6.52 -3.59 15.91
CA ALA A 72 6.55 -3.13 17.29
C ALA A 72 6.22 -1.64 17.37
N LYS A 73 5.36 -1.27 18.31
CA LYS A 73 5.04 0.15 18.59
C LYS A 73 6.29 0.96 18.93
N ASN A 74 7.25 0.33 19.60
CA ASN A 74 8.57 0.87 19.92
C ASN A 74 9.64 -0.15 19.51
N LEU A 75 10.58 0.28 18.67
CA LEU A 75 11.67 -0.55 18.17
C LEU A 75 13.01 0.12 18.51
N THR A 76 13.99 -0.65 18.98
CA THR A 76 15.39 -0.21 19.06
C THR A 76 16.16 -0.91 17.93
N LEU A 77 16.95 -0.14 17.19
CA LEU A 77 17.78 -0.63 16.07
C LEU A 77 19.19 -0.93 16.60
N ASP A 78 19.32 -2.03 17.32
CA ASP A 78 20.57 -2.41 17.99
C ASP A 78 21.74 -2.59 17.01
N GLU A 79 21.46 -3.01 15.77
CA GLU A 79 22.47 -3.16 14.71
C GLU A 79 23.11 -1.84 14.27
N LEU A 80 22.44 -0.70 14.51
CA LEU A 80 22.99 0.62 14.24
C LEU A 80 23.77 1.18 15.43
N SER A 81 23.60 0.59 16.61
CA SER A 81 24.21 1.06 17.85
C SER A 81 25.68 0.62 17.92
N GLY A 82 26.56 1.54 18.28
CA GLY A 82 28.00 1.33 18.36
C GLY A 82 28.77 1.55 17.04
N LEU A 83 28.09 1.82 15.93
CA LEU A 83 28.74 2.09 14.65
C LEU A 83 29.60 3.37 14.74
N PRO A 84 30.88 3.33 14.32
CA PRO A 84 31.78 4.48 14.40
C PRO A 84 31.44 5.54 13.35
N VAL A 85 31.49 6.80 13.74
CA VAL A 85 31.30 7.98 12.85
C VAL A 85 32.35 9.02 13.21
N GLY A 86 33.42 9.08 12.42
CA GLY A 86 34.60 9.88 12.76
C GLY A 86 35.24 9.43 14.08
N ASN A 87 35.40 10.35 15.02
CA ASN A 87 35.93 10.07 16.37
C ASN A 87 34.84 9.66 17.38
N GLY A 88 33.57 9.64 16.97
CA GLY A 88 32.45 9.27 17.81
C GLY A 88 31.78 7.97 17.35
N LYS A 89 30.59 7.72 17.89
CA LYS A 89 29.75 6.59 17.52
C LYS A 89 28.27 6.92 17.65
N ILE A 90 27.46 6.16 16.93
CA ILE A 90 26.01 6.11 17.16
C ILE A 90 25.79 5.39 18.49
N GLU A 91 25.21 6.05 19.50
CA GLU A 91 24.95 5.45 20.80
C GLU A 91 23.69 4.58 20.76
N LYS A 92 22.61 5.11 20.18
CA LYS A 92 21.32 4.43 20.13
C LYS A 92 20.43 4.99 19.03
N VAL A 93 19.68 4.13 18.34
CA VAL A 93 18.61 4.57 17.43
C VAL A 93 17.31 3.85 17.79
N THR A 94 16.21 4.60 17.89
CA THR A 94 14.88 4.07 18.20
C THR A 94 13.84 4.57 17.21
N SER A 95 12.80 3.78 17.02
CA SER A 95 11.62 4.10 16.25
C SER A 95 10.35 3.93 17.10
N GLU A 96 9.41 4.85 16.95
CA GLU A 96 8.10 4.80 17.61
C GLU A 96 6.99 5.13 16.60
N ILE A 97 5.92 4.32 16.55
CA ILE A 97 4.72 4.63 15.76
C ILE A 97 3.85 5.58 16.60
N ILE A 98 3.75 6.84 16.17
CA ILE A 98 2.96 7.86 16.88
C ILE A 98 1.51 7.89 16.37
N ASP A 99 1.32 7.63 15.09
CA ASP A 99 0.00 7.59 14.45
C ASP A 99 0.00 6.52 13.36
N SER A 100 -1.11 5.83 13.21
CA SER A 100 -1.30 4.80 12.20
C SER A 100 -2.68 4.95 11.59
N VAL A 101 -2.73 5.23 10.30
CA VAL A 101 -3.93 5.06 9.49
C VAL A 101 -3.95 3.60 9.02
N PRO A 102 -4.97 2.80 9.36
CA PRO A 102 -5.08 1.45 8.84
C PRO A 102 -5.06 1.45 7.31
N GLY A 103 -4.04 0.81 6.73
CA GLY A 103 -3.99 0.49 5.30
C GLY A 103 -3.37 1.54 4.38
N SER A 104 -2.66 2.56 4.87
CA SER A 104 -1.92 3.47 3.99
C SER A 104 -0.72 4.12 4.64
N THR A 105 -0.93 5.01 5.61
CA THR A 105 0.10 5.93 6.09
C THR A 105 0.37 5.77 7.57
N TYR A 106 1.64 5.63 7.93
CA TYR A 106 2.12 5.59 9.30
C TYR A 106 2.96 6.83 9.56
N THR A 107 2.81 7.38 10.76
CA THR A 107 3.70 8.44 11.24
C THR A 107 4.67 7.85 12.25
N LEU A 108 5.95 7.82 11.88
CA LEU A 108 7.03 7.28 12.68
C LEU A 108 7.87 8.39 13.27
N LEU A 109 8.29 8.20 14.52
CA LEU A 109 9.29 9.01 15.19
C LEU A 109 10.60 8.25 15.24
N LEU A 110 11.59 8.71 14.48
CA LEU A 110 12.95 8.23 14.64
C LEU A 110 13.68 9.12 15.62
N LYS A 111 14.42 8.53 16.55
CA LYS A 111 15.35 9.22 17.44
C LYS A 111 16.71 8.56 17.35
N SER A 112 17.75 9.36 17.23
CA SER A 112 19.13 8.89 17.21
C SER A 112 19.95 9.69 18.20
N THR A 113 20.70 9.00 19.05
CA THR A 113 21.64 9.58 19.99
C THR A 113 23.06 9.30 19.50
N GLY A 114 23.86 10.34 19.34
CA GLY A 114 25.28 10.29 19.00
C GLY A 114 26.15 10.59 20.21
N LEU A 115 27.30 9.92 20.29
CA LEU A 115 28.31 10.08 21.34
C LEU A 115 29.66 10.43 20.70
N ALA A 116 30.19 11.61 21.00
CA ALA A 116 31.52 12.02 20.56
C ALA A 116 32.63 11.35 21.37
N GLY A 117 33.85 11.36 20.85
CA GLY A 117 35.02 10.75 21.50
C GLY A 117 35.37 11.38 22.87
N ASN A 118 34.99 12.65 23.08
CA ASN A 118 35.17 13.34 24.35
C ASN A 118 34.02 13.12 25.35
N GLY A 119 33.03 12.28 25.03
CA GLY A 119 31.89 11.97 25.88
C GLY A 119 30.66 12.86 25.68
N ALA A 120 30.72 13.89 24.84
CA ALA A 120 29.55 14.73 24.55
C ALA A 120 28.44 13.92 23.85
N LYS A 121 27.18 14.18 24.24
CA LYS A 121 26.00 13.50 23.70
C LYS A 121 25.02 14.46 23.04
N LYS A 122 24.43 14.03 21.93
CA LYS A 122 23.35 14.75 21.24
C LYS A 122 22.29 13.77 20.77
N THR A 123 21.03 14.17 20.86
CA THR A 123 19.91 13.39 20.33
C THR A 123 19.15 14.19 19.30
N LEU A 124 18.99 13.60 18.12
CA LEU A 124 18.19 14.14 17.04
C LEU A 124 16.91 13.32 16.89
N GLN A 125 15.85 13.98 16.46
CA GLN A 125 14.55 13.40 16.18
C GLN A 125 14.09 13.76 14.77
N ALA A 126 13.61 12.76 14.04
CA ALA A 126 12.94 12.94 12.76
C ALA A 126 11.52 12.39 12.84
N LYS A 127 10.54 13.19 12.43
CA LYS A 127 9.16 12.74 12.25
C LYS A 127 8.96 12.40 10.78
N LEU A 128 8.59 11.16 10.48
CA LEU A 128 8.43 10.63 9.14
C LEU A 128 6.98 10.27 8.89
N SER A 129 6.48 10.55 7.69
CA SER A 129 5.26 9.94 7.16
C SER A 129 5.67 8.88 6.15
N ILE A 130 5.12 7.68 6.28
CA ILE A 130 5.44 6.55 5.42
C ILE A 130 4.16 5.94 4.89
N ASN A 131 4.06 5.83 3.57
CA ASN A 131 2.99 5.12 2.92
C ASN A 131 3.47 3.71 2.55
N PHE A 132 3.00 2.64 3.21
CA PHE A 132 3.45 1.28 2.90
C PHE A 132 2.64 0.62 1.78
N GLY A 133 1.75 1.37 1.12
CA GLY A 133 0.79 0.81 0.19
C GLY A 133 -0.32 0.02 0.91
N VAL A 134 -1.27 -0.47 0.13
CA VAL A 134 -2.43 -1.21 0.64
C VAL A 134 -2.12 -2.70 0.60
N ASN A 135 -2.23 -3.40 1.73
CA ASN A 135 -2.26 -4.85 1.73
C ASN A 135 -3.59 -5.28 1.11
N LEU A 136 -3.57 -5.74 -0.15
CA LEU A 136 -4.77 -6.07 -0.90
C LEU A 136 -5.27 -7.51 -0.68
N ASN A 137 -4.60 -8.26 0.20
CA ASN A 137 -5.04 -9.62 0.52
C ASN A 137 -6.32 -9.56 1.35
N ASN A 138 -7.28 -10.44 1.03
CA ASN A 138 -8.61 -10.58 1.66
C ASN A 138 -9.73 -9.63 1.19
N PHE A 139 -9.52 -8.80 0.16
CA PHE A 139 -10.61 -8.00 -0.42
C PHE A 139 -11.32 -8.71 -1.57
N ALA A 140 -12.65 -8.71 -1.52
CA ALA A 140 -13.51 -9.11 -2.64
C ALA A 140 -13.74 -7.96 -3.62
N LEU A 141 -13.90 -6.72 -3.11
CA LEU A 141 -14.19 -5.53 -3.91
C LEU A 141 -13.51 -4.29 -3.32
N TYR A 142 -12.84 -3.51 -4.18
CA TYR A 142 -12.19 -2.25 -3.86
C TYR A 142 -12.59 -1.17 -4.88
N LEU A 143 -13.36 -0.16 -4.46
CA LEU A 143 -13.69 0.96 -5.33
C LEU A 143 -12.59 2.01 -5.30
N ASN A 144 -11.84 2.13 -6.38
CA ASN A 144 -10.61 2.90 -6.44
C ASN A 144 -10.81 4.39 -6.76
N THR A 145 -11.84 5.03 -6.18
CA THR A 145 -11.97 6.50 -6.26
C THR A 145 -12.48 7.11 -4.97
N ALA A 146 -12.04 8.33 -4.69
CA ALA A 146 -12.37 9.06 -3.46
C ALA A 146 -13.87 9.37 -3.27
N GLN A 147 -14.70 9.17 -4.29
CA GLN A 147 -16.13 9.50 -4.29
C GLN A 147 -17.03 8.35 -4.75
N ALA A 148 -16.48 7.15 -4.95
CA ALA A 148 -17.28 6.01 -5.39
C ALA A 148 -18.30 5.64 -4.32
N ASN A 149 -19.58 5.74 -4.67
CA ASN A 149 -20.66 5.24 -3.82
C ASN A 149 -21.05 3.86 -4.31
N LEU A 150 -21.39 2.97 -3.38
CA LEU A 150 -21.91 1.65 -3.73
C LEU A 150 -23.35 1.55 -3.26
N ASN A 151 -24.26 1.32 -4.21
CA ASN A 151 -25.66 1.11 -3.91
C ASN A 151 -26.14 -0.24 -4.45
N PHE A 152 -26.22 -1.22 -3.57
CA PHE A 152 -26.91 -2.47 -3.84
C PHE A 152 -28.40 -2.30 -3.54
N ASN A 153 -29.14 -1.62 -4.44
CA ASN A 153 -30.60 -1.48 -4.33
C ASN A 153 -31.37 -2.83 -4.49
N LYS A 154 -30.68 -3.97 -4.56
CA LYS A 154 -31.21 -5.35 -4.72
C LYS A 154 -30.20 -6.36 -4.15
N LYS A 155 -30.66 -7.59 -3.82
CA LYS A 155 -29.85 -8.72 -3.33
C LYS A 155 -28.53 -8.91 -4.08
N ALA A 156 -27.40 -8.67 -3.40
CA ALA A 156 -26.05 -8.88 -3.90
C ALA A 156 -25.23 -9.67 -2.89
N ASP A 157 -24.59 -10.76 -3.33
CA ASP A 157 -23.86 -11.69 -2.47
C ASP A 157 -22.36 -11.43 -2.53
N VAL A 158 -21.80 -10.85 -1.46
CA VAL A 158 -20.36 -10.55 -1.36
C VAL A 158 -19.75 -11.36 -0.23
N THR A 159 -18.83 -12.27 -0.58
CA THR A 159 -18.03 -13.01 0.40
C THR A 159 -16.60 -12.47 0.38
N GLY A 160 -16.11 -11.92 1.48
CA GLY A 160 -14.81 -11.25 1.60
C GLY A 160 -14.92 -9.78 2.02
N ASN A 161 -13.80 -9.08 2.16
CA ASN A 161 -13.79 -7.69 2.61
C ASN A 161 -14.19 -6.72 1.48
N LEU A 162 -14.95 -5.69 1.83
CA LEU A 162 -15.47 -4.67 0.89
C LEU A 162 -14.92 -3.29 1.23
N VAL A 163 -14.24 -2.63 0.29
CA VAL A 163 -13.71 -1.26 0.46
C VAL A 163 -14.35 -0.30 -0.53
N VAL A 164 -15.07 0.69 0.00
CA VAL A 164 -15.77 1.71 -0.77
C VAL A 164 -15.49 3.08 -0.14
N PRO A 165 -14.70 3.95 -0.76
CA PRO A 165 -14.34 5.24 -0.17
C PRO A 165 -15.51 6.21 -0.03
N GLY A 166 -16.61 6.05 -0.76
CA GLY A 166 -17.81 6.87 -0.61
C GLY A 166 -18.85 6.25 0.32
N ASP A 167 -20.11 6.58 0.07
CA ASP A 167 -21.26 6.09 0.82
C ASP A 167 -21.64 4.69 0.33
N ILE A 168 -21.99 3.81 1.28
CA ILE A 168 -22.43 2.44 1.00
C ILE A 168 -23.87 2.32 1.45
N THR A 169 -24.77 1.90 0.57
CA THR A 169 -26.13 1.45 0.92
C THR A 169 -26.26 -0.03 0.62
N LEU A 170 -26.55 -0.81 1.66
CA LEU A 170 -26.61 -2.27 1.64
C LEU A 170 -27.99 -2.75 2.08
N GLU A 171 -28.59 -3.71 1.39
CA GLU A 171 -29.67 -4.53 1.93
C GLU A 171 -29.07 -5.78 2.62
N SER A 172 -29.42 -6.01 3.90
CA SER A 172 -28.58 -6.72 4.89
C SER A 172 -28.34 -8.23 4.75
N ASP A 173 -28.75 -8.90 3.67
CA ASP A 173 -28.91 -10.36 3.70
C ASP A 173 -27.71 -11.16 3.18
N ASP A 174 -26.74 -10.52 2.51
CA ASP A 174 -25.89 -11.24 1.57
C ASP A 174 -24.38 -10.82 1.63
N ILE A 175 -23.90 -10.16 2.70
CA ILE A 175 -22.45 -9.84 2.86
C ILE A 175 -21.82 -10.65 3.99
N LYS A 176 -20.79 -11.44 3.64
CA LYS A 176 -19.94 -12.22 4.56
C LYS A 176 -18.53 -11.65 4.58
N GLY A 177 -18.28 -10.67 5.45
CA GLY A 177 -16.95 -10.05 5.59
C GLY A 177 -16.99 -8.71 6.32
N ALA A 178 -15.83 -8.04 6.36
CA ALA A 178 -15.73 -6.68 6.89
C ALA A 178 -16.05 -5.64 5.80
N VAL A 179 -16.74 -4.57 6.17
CA VAL A 179 -17.13 -3.47 5.27
C VAL A 179 -16.41 -2.19 5.68
N TYR A 180 -15.82 -1.52 4.71
CA TYR A 180 -15.01 -0.32 4.89
C TYR A 180 -15.56 0.80 4.02
N GLY A 181 -15.98 1.93 4.61
CA GLY A 181 -16.38 3.10 3.81
C GLY A 181 -16.68 4.39 4.55
N ARG A 182 -17.06 5.45 3.84
CA ARG A 182 -17.24 6.78 4.45
C ARG A 182 -18.45 6.80 5.36
N ASN A 183 -19.63 6.56 4.80
CA ASN A 183 -20.87 6.35 5.52
C ASN A 183 -21.45 5.01 5.09
N VAL A 184 -21.64 4.09 6.04
CA VAL A 184 -22.19 2.75 5.75
C VAL A 184 -23.63 2.71 6.26
N THR A 185 -24.57 2.61 5.33
CA THR A 185 -25.99 2.39 5.59
C THR A 185 -26.34 0.95 5.31
N VAL A 186 -26.77 0.24 6.35
CA VAL A 186 -27.27 -1.14 6.23
C VAL A 186 -28.78 -1.09 6.47
N GLN A 187 -29.56 -1.33 5.43
CA GLN A 187 -31.00 -1.48 5.50
C GLN A 187 -31.33 -2.96 5.73
N ARG A 188 -32.25 -3.26 6.65
CA ARG A 188 -32.67 -4.65 6.86
C ARG A 188 -33.36 -5.19 5.59
N GLY A 189 -32.79 -6.22 4.97
CA GLY A 189 -33.43 -6.97 3.89
C GLY A 189 -34.60 -7.83 4.39
N GLN A 190 -35.35 -8.45 3.48
CA GLN A 190 -36.43 -9.39 3.84
C GLN A 190 -35.92 -10.73 4.42
N GLY A 191 -34.60 -10.95 4.45
CA GLY A 191 -33.95 -12.13 5.00
C GLY A 191 -33.60 -12.02 6.50
N ASN A 192 -33.31 -13.16 7.10
CA ASN A 192 -33.11 -13.30 8.55
C ASN A 192 -31.64 -13.33 8.98
N ASN A 193 -30.66 -13.29 8.07
CA ASN A 193 -29.27 -13.57 8.40
C ASN A 193 -28.32 -12.46 7.92
N VAL A 194 -27.97 -11.55 8.82
CA VAL A 194 -26.89 -10.58 8.60
C VAL A 194 -25.56 -11.21 9.01
N THR A 195 -24.59 -11.28 8.10
CA THR A 195 -23.27 -11.91 8.31
C THR A 195 -22.09 -10.94 8.23
N ILE A 196 -22.36 -9.63 8.23
CA ILE A 196 -21.32 -8.59 8.30
C ILE A 196 -20.58 -8.75 9.62
N THR A 197 -19.26 -8.98 9.55
CA THR A 197 -18.45 -9.27 10.74
C THR A 197 -18.01 -8.00 11.45
N LYS A 198 -17.79 -6.91 10.70
CA LYS A 198 -17.33 -5.62 11.21
C LYS A 198 -17.57 -4.49 10.20
N ILE A 199 -17.88 -3.30 10.70
CA ILE A 199 -17.93 -2.06 9.91
C ILE A 199 -16.77 -1.15 10.34
N ILE A 200 -16.04 -0.61 9.38
CA ILE A 200 -14.99 0.39 9.62
C ILE A 200 -15.32 1.64 8.80
N TYR A 201 -15.39 2.80 9.46
CA TYR A 201 -15.87 4.03 8.82
C TYR A 201 -15.08 5.29 9.18
N PHE A 202 -15.10 6.30 8.31
CA PHE A 202 -14.36 7.56 8.51
C PHE A 202 -15.20 8.84 8.36
N GLY A 203 -16.47 8.74 7.97
CA GLY A 203 -17.41 9.85 7.91
C GLY A 203 -18.06 10.21 9.27
N ASN A 204 -18.88 11.25 9.25
CA ASN A 204 -19.71 11.68 10.38
C ASN A 204 -21.10 12.11 9.86
N PRO A 205 -22.22 11.56 10.39
CA PRO A 205 -22.34 10.40 11.29
C PRO A 205 -22.41 9.05 10.55
N PRO A 206 -22.08 7.92 11.18
CA PRO A 206 -22.40 6.60 10.63
C PRO A 206 -23.92 6.39 10.67
N ILE A 207 -24.55 6.08 9.53
CA ILE A 207 -25.98 5.72 9.52
C ILE A 207 -26.10 4.21 9.65
N ILE A 208 -25.93 3.70 10.87
CA ILE A 208 -26.18 2.29 11.20
C ILE A 208 -27.67 2.14 11.53
N ASP A 209 -28.40 1.25 10.85
CA ASP A 209 -29.76 0.88 11.29
C ASP A 209 -29.65 0.19 12.66
N ASN A 210 -30.21 0.84 13.68
CA ASN A 210 -30.08 0.56 15.13
C ASN A 210 -30.55 -0.84 15.59
N ARG A 211 -30.86 -1.75 14.67
CA ARG A 211 -31.40 -3.10 14.98
C ARG A 211 -30.44 -4.23 14.64
N LEU A 212 -29.32 -3.94 14.00
CA LEU A 212 -28.28 -4.91 13.66
C LEU A 212 -27.09 -4.64 14.57
N ASN A 213 -26.85 -5.50 15.56
CA ASN A 213 -25.75 -5.37 16.52
C ASN A 213 -24.40 -5.70 15.86
N ILE A 214 -24.01 -4.94 14.85
CA ILE A 214 -22.78 -5.13 14.07
C ILE A 214 -21.66 -4.32 14.73
N PRO A 215 -20.50 -4.93 15.05
CA PRO A 215 -19.35 -4.20 15.56
C PRO A 215 -18.91 -3.10 14.57
N ALA A 216 -18.79 -1.86 15.05
CA ALA A 216 -18.38 -0.72 14.25
C ALA A 216 -17.15 -0.01 14.86
N GLU A 217 -16.21 0.39 14.02
CA GLU A 217 -14.99 1.11 14.41
C GLU A 217 -14.82 2.36 13.54
N LYS A 218 -14.59 3.51 14.18
CA LYS A 218 -14.28 4.76 13.48
C LYS A 218 -12.77 4.91 13.29
N ILE A 219 -12.35 5.28 12.09
CA ILE A 219 -10.98 5.69 11.75
C ILE A 219 -10.94 7.17 11.36
N ASN A 220 -9.75 7.78 11.43
CA ASN A 220 -9.58 9.24 11.27
C ASN A 220 -9.38 9.71 9.82
N SER A 221 -9.32 8.79 8.85
CA SER A 221 -8.91 9.09 7.47
C SER A 221 -9.51 8.10 6.49
N SER A 222 -9.59 8.52 5.23
CA SER A 222 -10.08 7.69 4.13
C SER A 222 -9.06 6.64 3.70
N TYR A 223 -9.55 5.60 3.04
CA TYR A 223 -8.69 4.65 2.33
C TYR A 223 -7.93 5.36 1.19
N PRO A 224 -6.67 4.96 0.92
CA PRO A 224 -5.88 5.59 -0.14
C PRO A 224 -6.44 5.22 -1.51
N VAL A 225 -6.24 6.07 -2.51
CA VAL A 225 -6.45 5.65 -3.90
C VAL A 225 -5.22 4.85 -4.33
N LEU A 226 -5.42 3.65 -4.88
CA LEU A 226 -4.37 2.85 -5.47
C LEU A 226 -3.88 3.53 -6.74
N ASN A 227 -2.60 3.94 -6.73
CA ASN A 227 -1.92 4.48 -7.90
C ASN A 227 -1.12 3.38 -8.58
N PHE A 228 -1.65 2.84 -9.67
CA PHE A 228 -0.94 1.87 -10.49
C PHE A 228 0.00 2.58 -11.47
N ASN A 229 1.24 2.09 -11.59
CA ASN A 229 2.16 2.45 -12.67
C ASN A 229 1.89 1.56 -13.88
N LEU A 230 0.94 1.98 -14.72
CA LEU A 230 0.55 1.23 -15.92
C LEU A 230 0.88 2.02 -17.20
N ASP A 231 1.96 2.81 -17.14
CA ASP A 231 2.49 3.52 -18.29
C ASP A 231 2.99 2.53 -19.34
N ASP A 232 2.71 2.77 -20.62
CA ASP A 232 3.11 1.88 -21.73
C ASP A 232 4.63 1.63 -21.74
N SER A 233 5.44 2.66 -21.48
CA SER A 233 6.90 2.51 -21.42
C SER A 233 7.34 1.61 -20.27
N TYR A 234 6.64 1.68 -19.13
CA TYR A 234 6.90 0.82 -17.97
C TYR A 234 6.49 -0.63 -18.26
N LEU A 235 5.29 -0.84 -18.81
CA LEU A 235 4.77 -2.18 -19.12
C LEU A 235 5.66 -2.91 -20.13
N ARG A 236 6.14 -2.21 -21.16
CA ARG A 236 7.09 -2.77 -22.15
C ARG A 236 8.45 -3.10 -21.56
N ALA A 237 8.84 -2.46 -20.46
CA ALA A 237 10.11 -2.70 -19.78
C ALA A 237 10.04 -3.86 -18.77
N LEU A 238 8.85 -4.41 -18.49
CA LEU A 238 8.71 -5.52 -17.56
C LEU A 238 9.33 -6.81 -18.11
N PRO A 239 9.97 -7.62 -17.24
CA PRO A 239 10.46 -8.94 -17.65
C PRO A 239 9.29 -9.86 -18.00
N ASN A 240 9.49 -10.74 -18.99
CA ASN A 240 8.50 -11.73 -19.43
C ASN A 240 7.15 -11.12 -19.90
N VAL A 241 7.19 -9.89 -20.43
CA VAL A 241 6.04 -9.29 -21.10
C VAL A 241 5.96 -9.77 -22.55
N GLU A 242 4.78 -10.23 -22.94
CA GLU A 242 4.43 -10.55 -24.32
C GLU A 242 3.51 -9.46 -24.84
N ILE A 243 3.88 -8.82 -25.95
CA ILE A 243 3.11 -7.72 -26.52
C ILE A 243 2.31 -8.24 -27.70
N ILE A 244 0.99 -8.07 -27.64
CA ILE A 244 0.07 -8.54 -28.67
C ILE A 244 -0.64 -7.35 -29.28
N SER A 245 -0.59 -7.23 -30.59
CA SER A 245 -1.26 -6.16 -31.34
C SER A 245 -2.51 -6.69 -32.03
N ASP A 246 -3.52 -7.00 -31.22
CA ASP A 246 -4.77 -7.60 -31.66
C ASP A 246 -5.93 -7.04 -30.83
N ASP A 247 -7.13 -7.01 -31.39
CA ASP A 247 -8.37 -6.67 -30.67
C ASP A 247 -9.05 -7.91 -30.08
N GLU A 248 -8.55 -9.11 -30.40
CA GLU A 248 -8.99 -10.37 -29.83
C GLU A 248 -7.81 -11.18 -29.25
N PHE A 249 -7.98 -11.76 -28.07
CA PHE A 249 -6.99 -12.64 -27.47
C PHE A 249 -7.62 -13.91 -26.92
N THR A 250 -7.05 -15.05 -27.31
CA THR A 250 -7.42 -16.36 -26.78
C THR A 250 -6.36 -16.84 -25.79
N LEU A 251 -6.77 -17.09 -24.55
CA LEU A 251 -5.91 -17.68 -23.52
C LEU A 251 -5.40 -19.06 -23.96
N SER A 252 -4.10 -19.28 -23.84
CA SER A 252 -3.45 -20.56 -24.14
C SER A 252 -2.28 -20.83 -23.19
N SER A 253 -1.92 -22.10 -23.02
CA SER A 253 -0.85 -22.57 -22.13
C SER A 253 0.54 -21.99 -22.46
N SER A 254 0.77 -21.51 -23.69
CA SER A 254 2.03 -20.87 -24.08
C SER A 254 2.28 -19.53 -23.38
N TYR A 255 1.26 -18.93 -22.76
CA TYR A 255 1.36 -17.68 -22.02
C TYR A 255 1.41 -17.87 -20.50
N ASN A 256 1.46 -19.12 -20.01
CA ASN A 256 1.56 -19.39 -18.57
C ASN A 256 2.83 -18.76 -17.96
N GLY A 257 2.65 -17.98 -16.90
CA GLY A 257 3.71 -17.27 -16.19
C GLY A 257 4.17 -15.97 -16.87
N LYS A 258 3.54 -15.57 -17.97
CA LYS A 258 3.84 -14.31 -18.69
C LYS A 258 2.86 -13.20 -18.34
N ILE A 259 3.31 -11.98 -18.53
CA ILE A 259 2.44 -10.79 -18.59
C ILE A 259 2.06 -10.60 -20.06
N VAL A 260 0.78 -10.69 -20.39
CA VAL A 260 0.28 -10.44 -21.75
C VAL A 260 -0.21 -9.01 -21.83
N TYR A 261 0.48 -8.17 -22.59
CA TYR A 261 0.12 -6.78 -22.83
C TYR A 261 -0.50 -6.60 -24.21
N ILE A 262 -1.82 -6.41 -24.24
CA ILE A 262 -2.61 -6.33 -25.47
C ILE A 262 -2.80 -4.86 -25.83
N ILE A 263 -2.41 -4.48 -27.04
CA ILE A 263 -2.48 -3.13 -27.57
C ILE A 263 -3.20 -3.20 -28.92
N PRO A 264 -4.52 -3.01 -28.95
CA PRO A 264 -5.26 -3.11 -30.20
C PRO A 264 -4.78 -2.06 -31.20
N SER A 265 -4.88 -2.39 -32.49
CA SER A 265 -4.45 -1.49 -33.57
C SER A 265 -5.27 -0.20 -33.65
N ASP A 266 -6.54 -0.24 -33.22
CA ASP A 266 -7.36 0.95 -33.00
C ASP A 266 -7.35 1.32 -31.51
N PRO A 267 -6.88 2.53 -31.13
CA PRO A 267 -6.84 2.98 -29.74
C PRO A 267 -8.23 3.11 -29.10
N ASN A 268 -9.32 3.04 -29.86
CA ASN A 268 -10.69 3.02 -29.33
C ASN A 268 -11.34 1.63 -29.40
N ALA A 269 -10.68 0.63 -29.97
CA ALA A 269 -11.22 -0.71 -30.02
C ALA A 269 -11.34 -1.31 -28.62
N GLU A 270 -12.28 -2.23 -28.50
CA GLU A 270 -12.47 -3.05 -27.31
C GLU A 270 -11.71 -4.36 -27.49
N VAL A 271 -10.93 -4.76 -26.47
CA VAL A 271 -10.22 -6.03 -26.49
C VAL A 271 -11.15 -7.14 -26.03
N LYS A 272 -11.37 -8.14 -26.87
CA LYS A 272 -12.17 -9.32 -26.56
C LYS A 272 -11.26 -10.43 -26.03
N LEU A 273 -11.52 -10.88 -24.80
CA LEU A 273 -10.81 -12.04 -24.26
C LEU A 273 -11.69 -13.28 -24.38
N LYS A 274 -11.13 -14.32 -25.00
CA LYS A 274 -11.77 -15.62 -25.18
C LYS A 274 -10.97 -16.73 -24.50
N CYS A 275 -11.67 -17.79 -24.12
CA CYS A 275 -11.05 -19.06 -23.79
C CYS A 275 -11.12 -19.98 -25.03
N SER A 276 -10.09 -20.79 -25.23
CA SER A 276 -10.06 -21.78 -26.31
C SER A 276 -11.24 -22.75 -26.17
N TRP A 277 -11.95 -22.99 -27.28
CA TRP A 277 -13.12 -23.88 -27.32
C TRP A 277 -12.78 -25.33 -26.95
N TRP A 278 -11.53 -25.74 -27.14
CA TRP A 278 -11.06 -27.09 -26.81
C TRP A 278 -10.83 -27.28 -25.31
N ASP A 279 -10.63 -26.19 -24.56
CA ASP A 279 -10.27 -26.23 -23.14
C ASP A 279 -11.48 -26.08 -22.21
N LEU A 280 -12.71 -26.25 -22.71
CA LEU A 280 -13.95 -26.25 -21.89
C LEU A 280 -14.10 -25.02 -20.99
N PHE A 281 -13.65 -23.83 -21.43
CA PHE A 281 -13.65 -22.59 -20.64
C PHE A 281 -12.71 -22.62 -19.42
N ILE A 282 -11.84 -23.62 -19.31
CA ILE A 282 -10.91 -23.82 -18.21
C ILE A 282 -9.55 -23.26 -18.60
N TYR A 283 -9.00 -22.35 -17.78
CA TYR A 283 -7.61 -21.93 -17.92
C TYR A 283 -6.72 -22.70 -16.94
N ASP A 284 -5.56 -23.15 -17.44
CA ASP A 284 -4.53 -23.84 -16.66
C ASP A 284 -3.22 -23.03 -16.73
N GLY A 285 -2.84 -22.40 -15.62
CA GLY A 285 -1.69 -21.51 -15.53
C GLY A 285 -1.94 -20.17 -14.84
N ASN A 286 -0.87 -19.38 -14.74
CA ASN A 286 -0.83 -18.05 -14.14
C ASN A 286 -0.73 -16.98 -15.23
N TYR A 287 -1.75 -16.15 -15.33
CA TYR A 287 -1.89 -15.17 -16.41
C TYR A 287 -2.14 -13.78 -15.82
N VAL A 288 -1.38 -12.80 -16.33
CA VAL A 288 -1.66 -11.37 -16.10
C VAL A 288 -1.90 -10.74 -17.45
N ILE A 289 -3.15 -10.41 -17.75
CA ILE A 289 -3.56 -9.76 -19.01
C ILE A 289 -3.75 -8.28 -18.73
N ILE A 290 -3.08 -7.43 -19.50
CA ILE A 290 -3.14 -5.98 -19.37
C ILE A 290 -3.53 -5.39 -20.72
N SER A 291 -4.46 -4.44 -20.73
CA SER A 291 -4.79 -3.66 -21.93
C SER A 291 -5.03 -2.20 -21.56
N PRO A 292 -4.56 -1.23 -22.37
CA PRO A 292 -4.92 0.17 -22.18
C PRO A 292 -6.39 0.45 -22.54
N ASN A 293 -7.03 -0.46 -23.25
CA ASN A 293 -8.36 -0.33 -23.81
C ASN A 293 -9.43 -1.01 -22.94
N PRO A 294 -10.72 -0.71 -23.17
CA PRO A 294 -11.80 -1.49 -22.59
C PRO A 294 -11.65 -2.98 -22.92
N ILE A 295 -11.94 -3.83 -21.94
CA ILE A 295 -11.87 -5.28 -22.11
C ILE A 295 -13.27 -5.84 -22.02
N LYS A 296 -13.67 -6.64 -23.01
CA LYS A 296 -14.92 -7.40 -22.99
C LYS A 296 -14.65 -8.88 -22.75
N LEU A 297 -15.38 -9.42 -21.77
CA LEU A 297 -15.43 -10.85 -21.47
C LEU A 297 -16.79 -11.37 -21.95
N ASP A 298 -16.76 -12.08 -23.08
CA ASP A 298 -17.94 -12.66 -23.74
C ASP A 298 -18.10 -14.16 -23.47
N THR A 299 -17.19 -14.76 -22.71
CA THR A 299 -17.19 -16.18 -22.33
C THR A 299 -17.04 -16.40 -20.83
N VAL A 300 -17.27 -17.63 -20.40
CA VAL A 300 -17.04 -18.08 -19.02
C VAL A 300 -15.55 -18.37 -18.83
N PHE A 301 -15.01 -18.06 -17.65
CA PHE A 301 -13.62 -18.39 -17.30
C PHE A 301 -13.60 -19.21 -16.00
N TYR A 302 -13.25 -20.48 -16.10
CA TYR A 302 -13.10 -21.39 -14.96
C TYR A 302 -11.63 -21.64 -14.64
N LYS A 303 -11.30 -21.60 -13.36
CA LYS A 303 -10.00 -22.05 -12.88
C LYS A 303 -9.91 -23.58 -13.00
N ALA A 304 -8.80 -24.11 -13.52
CA ALA A 304 -8.51 -25.53 -13.45
C ALA A 304 -8.47 -26.00 -11.99
N TRP A 305 -9.28 -27.01 -11.64
CA TRP A 305 -9.42 -27.49 -10.25
C TRP A 305 -8.21 -28.29 -9.75
N TRP A 306 -7.34 -28.74 -10.66
CA TRP A 306 -6.15 -29.53 -10.36
C TRP A 306 -4.86 -28.70 -10.25
N ASN A 307 -4.90 -27.39 -10.50
CA ASN A 307 -3.72 -26.53 -10.47
C ASN A 307 -3.98 -25.21 -9.72
N ASP A 308 -2.93 -24.64 -9.15
CA ASP A 308 -2.94 -23.29 -8.58
C ASP A 308 -2.84 -22.23 -9.67
N SER A 309 -3.83 -22.26 -10.57
CA SER A 309 -3.98 -21.31 -11.67
C SER A 309 -4.54 -19.98 -11.16
N HIS A 310 -4.02 -18.87 -11.66
CA HIS A 310 -4.47 -17.53 -11.33
C HIS A 310 -4.63 -16.71 -12.61
N LEU A 311 -5.77 -16.03 -12.76
CA LEU A 311 -6.02 -15.12 -13.87
C LEU A 311 -6.26 -13.72 -13.31
N THR A 312 -5.48 -12.75 -13.78
CA THR A 312 -5.67 -11.33 -13.47
C THR A 312 -5.81 -10.54 -14.76
N ILE A 313 -6.91 -9.80 -14.86
CA ILE A 313 -7.26 -9.00 -16.04
C ILE A 313 -7.28 -7.54 -15.62
N ILE A 314 -6.47 -6.71 -16.28
CA ILE A 314 -6.26 -5.32 -15.97
C ILE A 314 -6.59 -4.48 -17.21
N SER A 315 -7.63 -3.64 -17.11
CA SER A 315 -7.83 -2.54 -18.05
C SER A 315 -7.30 -1.26 -17.41
N THR A 316 -6.30 -0.63 -18.04
CA THR A 316 -5.61 0.52 -17.43
C THR A 316 -6.44 1.80 -17.56
N ASN A 317 -7.04 2.05 -18.72
CA ASN A 317 -7.84 3.25 -18.99
C ASN A 317 -9.27 2.96 -19.49
N GLY A 318 -9.64 1.69 -19.61
CA GLY A 318 -10.95 1.26 -20.09
C GLY A 318 -11.83 0.63 -19.02
N ASP A 319 -13.09 0.44 -19.39
CA ASP A 319 -14.02 -0.36 -18.60
C ASP A 319 -13.75 -1.86 -18.81
N ILE A 320 -14.05 -2.69 -17.81
CA ILE A 320 -14.18 -4.14 -18.02
C ILE A 320 -15.67 -4.42 -18.19
N LYS A 321 -16.07 -4.95 -19.34
CA LYS A 321 -17.45 -5.31 -19.67
C LYS A 321 -17.65 -6.82 -19.61
N LEU A 322 -18.64 -7.24 -18.85
CA LEU A 322 -19.05 -8.62 -18.69
C LEU A 322 -20.38 -8.79 -19.44
N GLU A 323 -20.34 -9.33 -20.65
CA GLU A 323 -21.52 -9.46 -21.51
C GLU A 323 -21.57 -10.84 -22.15
N LEU A 324 -22.54 -11.67 -21.76
CA LEU A 324 -22.78 -12.94 -22.44
C LEU A 324 -23.52 -12.65 -23.77
N GLU A 325 -22.84 -12.73 -24.91
CA GLU A 325 -23.43 -12.36 -26.20
C GLU A 325 -24.54 -13.33 -26.67
N GLN A 326 -24.51 -14.61 -26.25
CA GLN A 326 -25.50 -15.62 -26.64
C GLN A 326 -25.67 -16.70 -25.54
N ASN A 327 -26.84 -17.36 -25.49
CA ASN A 327 -27.03 -18.55 -24.66
C ASN A 327 -26.10 -19.66 -25.17
N ILE A 328 -25.05 -19.95 -24.40
CA ILE A 328 -24.10 -21.01 -24.74
C ILE A 328 -24.72 -22.35 -24.35
N TRP A 329 -25.04 -23.17 -25.35
CA TRP A 329 -25.41 -24.57 -25.17
C TRP A 329 -24.15 -25.42 -25.18
N TYR A 330 -23.92 -26.18 -24.12
CA TYR A 330 -22.78 -27.09 -24.03
C TYR A 330 -23.26 -28.49 -23.68
N TRP A 331 -22.52 -29.46 -24.19
CA TRP A 331 -22.71 -30.89 -23.92
C TRP A 331 -21.57 -31.35 -23.04
N ILE A 332 -21.84 -31.65 -21.76
CA ILE A 332 -20.84 -32.32 -20.93
C ILE A 332 -20.86 -33.80 -21.32
N ILE A 333 -19.73 -34.29 -21.83
CA ILE A 333 -19.48 -35.71 -22.00
C ILE A 333 -18.77 -36.21 -20.75
N VAL A 334 -19.50 -36.94 -19.89
CA VAL A 334 -18.89 -37.63 -18.74
C VAL A 334 -18.57 -39.05 -19.15
N PHE A 335 -17.28 -39.43 -19.10
CA PHE A 335 -16.85 -40.81 -19.23
C PHE A 335 -16.83 -41.45 -17.84
N TRP A 336 -17.78 -42.34 -17.58
CA TRP A 336 -17.78 -43.14 -16.35
C TRP A 336 -18.02 -44.60 -16.73
N ASN A 337 -17.02 -45.45 -16.51
CA ASN A 337 -17.05 -46.89 -16.81
C ASN A 337 -17.56 -47.21 -18.24
N ASP A 338 -16.87 -46.70 -19.27
CA ASP A 338 -17.16 -46.93 -20.70
C ASP A 338 -18.53 -46.47 -21.21
N LEU A 339 -19.29 -45.71 -20.40
CA LEU A 339 -20.58 -45.13 -20.79
C LEU A 339 -20.43 -43.63 -21.07
N ILE A 340 -20.74 -43.23 -22.31
CA ILE A 340 -20.82 -41.82 -22.73
C ILE A 340 -22.21 -41.31 -22.35
N ARG A 341 -22.30 -40.41 -21.36
CA ARG A 341 -23.53 -39.63 -21.12
C ARG A 341 -23.32 -38.19 -21.58
N LEU A 342 -24.20 -37.75 -22.49
CA LEU A 342 -24.32 -36.37 -22.96
C LEU A 342 -25.35 -35.65 -22.08
N PHE A 343 -24.93 -34.66 -21.31
CA PHE A 343 -25.84 -33.74 -20.63
C PHE A 343 -25.81 -32.39 -21.35
N GLY A 344 -26.91 -32.05 -22.02
CA GLY A 344 -27.15 -30.69 -22.48
C GLY A 344 -27.74 -29.88 -21.34
N SER A 345 -27.09 -28.78 -20.95
CA SER A 345 -27.69 -27.81 -20.03
C SER A 345 -27.47 -26.40 -20.54
N GLU A 346 -28.47 -25.55 -20.35
CA GLU A 346 -28.34 -24.12 -20.63
C GLU A 346 -27.60 -23.47 -19.46
N ILE A 347 -26.39 -22.95 -19.69
CA ILE A 347 -25.75 -22.07 -18.71
C ILE A 347 -26.40 -20.69 -18.83
N ASN A 348 -27.24 -20.38 -17.84
CA ASN A 348 -27.82 -19.07 -17.59
C ASN A 348 -27.02 -18.35 -16.47
N LEU A 349 -25.69 -18.47 -16.48
CA LEU A 349 -24.80 -17.92 -15.46
C LEU A 349 -23.47 -17.51 -16.12
N LEU A 350 -23.17 -16.21 -16.13
CA LEU A 350 -21.82 -15.76 -16.44
C LEU A 350 -20.95 -15.93 -15.19
N ARG A 351 -19.99 -16.86 -15.22
CA ARG A 351 -19.04 -17.07 -14.12
C ARG A 351 -17.62 -16.78 -14.55
N ILE A 352 -16.90 -16.04 -13.70
CA ILE A 352 -15.53 -15.60 -13.97
C ILE A 352 -14.69 -15.83 -12.73
N ASP A 353 -13.85 -16.85 -12.76
CA ASP A 353 -12.87 -17.13 -11.72
C ASP A 353 -11.59 -16.33 -12.05
N ALA A 354 -11.60 -15.00 -11.83
CA ALA A 354 -10.46 -14.11 -12.12
C ALA A 354 -10.45 -12.85 -11.24
N ASN A 355 -9.28 -12.23 -11.12
CA ASN A 355 -9.15 -10.84 -10.67
C ASN A 355 -9.50 -9.88 -11.79
N LEU A 356 -10.36 -8.91 -11.52
CA LEU A 356 -10.79 -7.90 -12.49
C LEU A 356 -10.38 -6.51 -11.98
N ILE A 357 -9.52 -5.83 -12.72
CA ILE A 357 -8.97 -4.52 -12.33
C ILE A 357 -9.25 -3.53 -13.45
N ALA A 358 -10.27 -2.70 -13.29
CA ALA A 358 -10.49 -1.52 -14.12
C ALA A 358 -9.85 -0.31 -13.40
N ALA A 359 -8.55 -0.09 -13.64
CA ALA A 359 -7.75 0.82 -12.81
C ALA A 359 -8.30 2.26 -12.78
N ASN A 360 -8.73 2.75 -13.95
CA ASN A 360 -9.37 4.06 -14.13
C ASN A 360 -10.81 3.98 -14.67
N GLY A 361 -11.28 2.77 -14.99
CA GLY A 361 -12.60 2.52 -15.57
C GLY A 361 -13.55 1.82 -14.60
N ASN A 362 -14.73 1.49 -15.11
CA ASN A 362 -15.80 0.84 -14.36
C ASN A 362 -15.84 -0.65 -14.69
N LEU A 363 -16.34 -1.45 -13.75
CA LEU A 363 -16.83 -2.79 -14.07
C LEU A 363 -18.27 -2.64 -14.53
N ARG A 364 -18.55 -2.97 -15.79
CA ARG A 364 -19.91 -3.01 -16.32
C ARG A 364 -20.34 -4.45 -16.53
N TYR A 365 -21.55 -4.79 -16.13
CA TYR A 365 -22.10 -6.10 -16.43
C TYR A 365 -23.46 -5.98 -17.10
N HIS A 366 -23.65 -6.74 -18.17
CA HIS A 366 -24.91 -6.88 -18.86
C HIS A 366 -25.22 -8.36 -18.98
N ASP A 367 -26.14 -8.83 -18.14
CA ASP A 367 -26.56 -10.21 -18.15
C ASP A 367 -28.08 -10.28 -18.31
N ASN A 368 -28.53 -10.92 -19.39
CA ASN A 368 -29.94 -11.19 -19.64
C ASN A 368 -30.44 -12.40 -18.83
N SER A 369 -29.53 -13.24 -18.32
CA SER A 369 -29.85 -14.45 -17.56
C SER A 369 -30.10 -14.19 -16.07
N GLY A 370 -29.67 -13.03 -15.56
CA GLY A 370 -29.98 -12.56 -14.22
C GLY A 370 -29.02 -13.02 -13.13
N LYS A 371 -27.89 -13.65 -13.46
CA LYS A 371 -26.86 -14.11 -12.52
C LYS A 371 -25.46 -13.91 -13.10
N LEU A 372 -24.70 -13.01 -12.45
CA LEU A 372 -23.26 -12.87 -12.64
C LEU A 372 -22.54 -13.37 -11.39
N GLU A 373 -21.50 -14.19 -11.54
CA GLU A 373 -20.62 -14.61 -10.46
C GLU A 373 -19.16 -14.31 -10.81
N VAL A 374 -18.51 -13.44 -10.03
CA VAL A 374 -17.05 -13.22 -10.10
C VAL A 374 -16.42 -13.86 -8.87
N LYS A 375 -15.51 -14.81 -9.07
CA LYS A 375 -14.73 -15.44 -8.00
C LYS A 375 -13.28 -14.96 -8.07
N GLY A 376 -12.96 -13.92 -7.30
CA GLY A 376 -11.70 -13.22 -7.31
C GLY A 376 -11.82 -11.86 -6.64
N ALA A 377 -10.80 -11.02 -6.80
CA ALA A 377 -10.85 -9.64 -6.34
C ALA A 377 -11.27 -8.72 -7.50
N VAL A 378 -12.15 -7.75 -7.20
CA VAL A 378 -12.55 -6.70 -8.13
C VAL A 378 -12.01 -5.36 -7.67
N ILE A 379 -11.28 -4.66 -8.54
CA ILE A 379 -10.86 -3.26 -8.32
C ILE A 379 -11.42 -2.44 -9.47
N ALA A 380 -12.25 -1.45 -9.20
CA ALA A 380 -12.85 -0.62 -10.25
C ALA A 380 -13.16 0.79 -9.74
N LYS A 381 -13.39 1.75 -10.63
CA LYS A 381 -13.93 3.07 -10.25
C LYS A 381 -15.35 2.97 -9.73
N ASP A 382 -16.18 2.19 -10.41
CA ASP A 382 -17.57 1.93 -10.10
C ASP A 382 -17.95 0.54 -10.62
N VAL A 383 -19.02 -0.04 -10.08
CA VAL A 383 -19.61 -1.30 -10.54
C VAL A 383 -21.04 -1.00 -10.97
N THR A 384 -21.28 -1.00 -12.27
CA THR A 384 -22.56 -0.59 -12.85
C THR A 384 -23.20 -1.69 -13.67
N LYS A 385 -24.52 -1.74 -13.63
CA LYS A 385 -25.31 -2.63 -14.49
C LYS A 385 -25.57 -1.93 -15.83
N GLY A 386 -25.35 -2.64 -16.94
CA GLY A 386 -25.81 -2.23 -18.26
C GLY A 386 -27.35 -2.17 -18.32
N VAL A 387 -27.89 -1.24 -19.09
CA VAL A 387 -29.30 -0.84 -19.15
C VAL A 387 -30.24 -2.02 -19.46
N SER A 388 -30.69 -2.76 -18.44
CA SER A 388 -31.80 -3.74 -18.57
C SER A 388 -32.67 -3.75 -17.32
N ASP A 389 -34.00 -3.81 -17.49
CA ASP A 389 -35.00 -3.65 -16.43
C ASP A 389 -35.17 -4.86 -15.49
N GLN A 390 -34.40 -5.94 -15.67
CA GLN A 390 -34.61 -7.19 -14.92
C GLN A 390 -33.78 -7.34 -13.64
N ASN A 391 -34.26 -8.20 -12.73
CA ASN A 391 -33.69 -8.53 -11.42
C ASN A 391 -32.40 -9.37 -11.54
N VAL A 392 -31.31 -8.75 -11.97
CA VAL A 392 -29.99 -9.40 -12.06
C VAL A 392 -29.33 -9.37 -10.69
N LYS A 393 -28.88 -10.54 -10.22
CA LYS A 393 -28.08 -10.71 -9.00
C LYS A 393 -26.61 -10.83 -9.39
N ALA A 394 -25.78 -9.92 -8.91
CA ALA A 394 -24.33 -10.07 -8.96
C ALA A 394 -23.86 -10.74 -7.67
N ARG A 395 -22.98 -11.74 -7.80
CA ARG A 395 -22.26 -12.39 -6.71
C ARG A 395 -20.76 -12.12 -6.91
N ILE A 396 -20.10 -11.60 -5.89
CA ILE A 396 -18.64 -11.41 -5.88
C ILE A 396 -18.09 -12.23 -4.70
N THR A 397 -17.29 -13.25 -5.00
CA THR A 397 -16.74 -14.15 -4.00
C THR A 397 -15.22 -14.02 -3.98
N TYR A 398 -14.67 -13.63 -2.84
CA TYR A 398 -13.23 -13.66 -2.61
C TYR A 398 -12.71 -15.11 -2.69
N ASP A 399 -11.62 -15.29 -3.41
CA ASP A 399 -10.85 -16.53 -3.41
C ASP A 399 -9.71 -16.41 -2.39
N PRO A 400 -9.68 -17.21 -1.30
CA PRO A 400 -8.63 -17.16 -0.29
C PRO A 400 -7.25 -17.53 -0.81
N ASN A 401 -7.17 -18.26 -1.93
CA ASN A 401 -5.89 -18.62 -2.54
C ASN A 401 -5.31 -17.46 -3.38
N ASN A 402 -6.02 -16.36 -3.46
CA ASN A 402 -5.68 -15.24 -4.32
C ASN A 402 -4.71 -14.28 -3.62
N ASN A 403 -3.48 -14.23 -4.12
CA ASN A 403 -2.42 -13.38 -3.58
C ASN A 403 -2.28 -12.10 -4.40
N LEU A 404 -3.33 -11.28 -4.38
CA LEU A 404 -3.40 -10.05 -5.18
C LEU A 404 -2.26 -9.08 -4.84
N THR A 405 -1.80 -9.06 -3.58
CA THR A 405 -0.67 -8.22 -3.18
C THR A 405 0.59 -8.59 -3.95
N ASN A 406 0.95 -9.88 -4.04
CA ASN A 406 2.14 -10.30 -4.79
C ASN A 406 2.00 -10.06 -6.29
N ILE A 407 0.79 -10.26 -6.85
CA ILE A 407 0.52 -10.03 -8.28
C ILE A 407 0.63 -8.55 -8.62
N LEU A 408 0.13 -7.67 -7.75
CA LEU A 408 0.08 -6.23 -8.00
C LEU A 408 1.30 -5.45 -7.52
N GLN A 409 2.15 -6.05 -6.69
CA GLN A 409 3.36 -5.43 -6.19
C GLN A 409 4.23 -4.79 -7.27
N PRO A 410 4.46 -5.40 -8.46
CA PRO A 410 5.20 -4.75 -9.53
C PRO A 410 4.50 -3.51 -10.09
N PHE A 411 3.17 -3.50 -10.11
CA PHE A 411 2.36 -2.44 -10.74
C PHE A 411 1.95 -1.33 -9.79
N ILE A 412 1.97 -1.55 -8.48
CA ILE A 412 1.79 -0.48 -7.51
C ILE A 412 3.06 0.36 -7.55
N LYS A 413 2.96 1.68 -7.81
CA LYS A 413 4.15 2.54 -7.76
C LYS A 413 4.85 2.29 -6.42
N ASN A 414 6.04 1.68 -6.48
CA ASN A 414 6.93 1.51 -5.33
C ASN A 414 7.10 2.87 -4.69
N GLY A 415 6.46 3.03 -3.54
CA GLY A 415 6.28 4.32 -2.93
C GLY A 415 6.02 4.10 -1.46
N THR A 416 6.94 3.42 -0.77
CA THR A 416 7.36 3.93 0.54
C THR A 416 7.84 5.37 0.33
N ASP A 417 6.89 6.28 0.13
CA ASP A 417 7.12 7.71 0.12
C ASP A 417 7.41 8.07 1.56
N ILE A 418 8.69 8.08 1.90
CA ILE A 418 9.15 8.54 3.20
C ILE A 418 9.28 10.05 3.09
N LYS A 419 8.30 10.76 3.65
CA LYS A 419 8.37 12.21 3.79
C LYS A 419 8.87 12.57 5.18
N ILE A 420 10.02 13.24 5.25
CA ILE A 420 10.47 13.88 6.48
C ILE A 420 9.54 15.07 6.74
N LEU A 421 8.71 14.98 7.77
CA LEU A 421 7.77 16.03 8.16
C LEU A 421 8.44 17.08 9.05
N GLU A 422 9.34 16.63 9.92
CA GLU A 422 10.03 17.49 10.89
C GLU A 422 11.39 16.90 11.22
N TRP A 423 12.40 17.77 11.30
CA TRP A 423 13.72 17.44 11.82
C TRP A 423 14.01 18.37 13.01
N LYS A 424 14.21 17.78 14.19
CA LYS A 424 14.33 18.54 15.43
C LYS A 424 15.47 18.02 16.30
N GLU A 425 16.25 18.94 16.82
CA GLU A 425 17.21 18.65 17.87
C GLU A 425 16.50 18.60 19.23
N LEU A 426 16.64 17.49 19.95
CA LEU A 426 16.20 17.40 21.33
C LEU A 426 17.32 17.91 22.22
N TYR A 427 16.97 18.75 23.20
CA TYR A 427 17.89 19.55 24.03
C TYR A 427 19.24 18.88 24.33
N PRO A 428 20.37 19.64 24.29
CA PRO A 428 21.66 19.13 24.75
C PRO A 428 21.54 18.63 26.19
N VAL A 429 21.76 17.33 26.40
CA VAL A 429 22.04 16.79 27.72
C VAL A 429 23.54 16.97 27.94
N TYR A 430 23.88 17.84 28.88
CA TYR A 430 25.25 18.13 29.28
C TYR A 430 25.78 17.12 30.29
#